data_AF-A0A945AEM7-F1
#
_entry.id   AF-A0A945AEM7-F1
#
_cell.length_a   1.000
_cell.length_b   1.000
_cell.length_c   1.000
_cell.angle_alpha   90.00
_cell.angle_beta   90.00
_cell.angle_gamma   90.00
#
_symmetry.space_group_name_H-M   'P 1'
#
loop_
_entity.id
_entity.type
_entity.pdbx_description
1 polymer ?
#
loop_
_entity_poly.entity_id
_entity_poly.type
_entity_poly.pdbx_seq_one_letter_code
_entity_poly.pdbx_strand_id
1 'polypeptide(L)'
;AKLQAVSPTTLIADGEDRNGRLEDPLGFFGKWQADHIDELYDLCERKLLDVILPDVGAMGFTPWRHVMRKLISIGAQGSPHAWSEPFKSWYAAQIGCAYGNVPIVEGVPGYVDGVDDSAYVVENGMLTLPDKPGFGMDLVE
;
A
#
# COMPACT_ATOMS: atom_id res chain seq x y z
N ALA A 1 -18.58 19.76 -6.33
CA ALA A 1 -17.67 20.82 -5.84
C ALA A 1 -16.33 20.17 -5.54
N LYS A 2 -15.22 20.71 -6.06
CA LYS A 2 -13.87 20.18 -5.82
C LYS A 2 -13.65 20.14 -4.31
N LEU A 3 -13.57 18.96 -3.68
CA LEU A 3 -13.27 18.86 -2.24
C LEU A 3 -12.01 19.67 -1.90
N GLN A 4 -11.05 19.66 -2.83
CA GLN A 4 -9.83 20.47 -2.83
C GLN A 4 -10.03 22.00 -2.87
N ALA A 5 -11.19 22.51 -3.30
CA ALA A 5 -11.49 23.95 -3.23
C ALA A 5 -11.88 24.40 -1.81
N VAL A 6 -12.28 23.46 -0.95
CA VAL A 6 -12.66 23.71 0.45
C VAL A 6 -11.60 23.17 1.42
N SER A 7 -10.92 22.09 1.04
CA SER A 7 -9.81 21.49 1.78
C SER A 7 -8.73 21.03 0.79
N PRO A 8 -7.80 21.93 0.39
CA PRO A 8 -6.79 21.64 -0.63
C PRO A 8 -5.86 20.46 -0.32
N THR A 9 -5.79 20.06 0.95
CA THR A 9 -4.95 18.97 1.44
C THR A 9 -5.71 17.65 1.58
N THR A 10 -7.03 17.62 1.35
CA THR A 10 -7.79 16.37 1.44
C THR A 10 -7.57 15.54 0.19
N LEU A 11 -7.12 14.30 0.40
CA LEU A 11 -6.94 13.27 -0.61
C LEU A 11 -8.17 12.36 -0.64
N ILE A 12 -8.55 11.92 -1.84
CA ILE A 12 -9.57 10.89 -2.07
C ILE A 12 -8.85 9.57 -2.35
N ALA A 13 -9.24 8.51 -1.63
CA ALA A 13 -8.60 7.20 -1.70
C ALA A 13 -9.60 6.07 -1.90
N ASP A 14 -9.25 5.05 -2.71
CA ASP A 14 -10.09 3.91 -3.08
C ASP A 14 -9.24 2.79 -3.74
N GLY A 15 -9.84 1.64 -4.07
CA GLY A 15 -9.20 0.53 -4.78
C GLY A 15 -8.95 -0.72 -3.92
N GLU A 16 -9.62 -0.83 -2.77
CA GLU A 16 -9.57 -2.03 -1.93
C GLU A 16 -10.65 -3.07 -2.29
N ASP A 17 -11.74 -2.69 -2.96
CA ASP A 17 -12.87 -3.60 -3.19
C ASP A 17 -12.45 -4.84 -3.98
N ARG A 18 -12.38 -5.98 -3.27
CA ARG A 18 -11.92 -7.26 -3.81
C ARG A 18 -13.03 -7.99 -4.57
N ASN A 19 -14.29 -7.58 -4.44
CA ASN A 19 -15.43 -8.37 -4.89
C ASN A 19 -15.47 -8.45 -6.43
N GLY A 20 -15.06 -9.61 -6.97
CA GLY A 20 -14.99 -9.84 -8.41
C GLY A 20 -13.84 -9.13 -9.12
N ARG A 21 -12.93 -8.49 -8.38
CA ARG A 21 -11.75 -7.78 -8.92
C ARG A 21 -10.44 -8.56 -8.79
N LEU A 22 -10.49 -9.71 -8.12
CA LEU A 22 -9.34 -10.61 -8.01
C LEU A 22 -9.35 -11.68 -9.11
N GLU A 23 -8.16 -12.13 -9.50
CA GLU A 23 -7.92 -13.20 -10.47
C GLU A 23 -7.05 -14.33 -9.90
N ASP A 24 -7.27 -15.53 -10.44
CA ASP A 24 -6.49 -16.74 -10.19
C ASP A 24 -6.46 -17.54 -11.51
N PRO A 25 -5.28 -17.85 -12.10
CA PRO A 25 -3.92 -17.64 -11.59
C PRO A 25 -3.51 -16.17 -11.50
N LEU A 26 -2.44 -15.90 -10.74
CA LEU A 26 -1.86 -14.57 -10.60
C LEU A 26 -1.46 -13.99 -11.97
N GLY A 27 -1.89 -12.76 -12.24
CA GLY A 27 -1.43 -11.99 -13.39
C GLY A 27 -0.35 -10.99 -13.05
N PHE A 28 -0.21 -9.97 -13.90
CA PHE A 28 0.84 -8.96 -13.79
C PHE A 28 0.71 -8.12 -12.51
N PHE A 29 -0.52 -7.90 -12.03
CA PHE A 29 -0.80 -7.12 -10.83
C PHE A 29 -1.02 -8.00 -9.57
N GLY A 30 -0.43 -9.20 -9.57
CA GLY A 30 -0.62 -10.17 -8.49
C GLY A 30 -1.99 -10.81 -8.61
N LYS A 31 -2.79 -10.74 -7.54
CA LYS A 31 -4.19 -11.20 -7.57
C LYS A 31 -5.14 -10.18 -8.17
N TRP A 32 -4.74 -8.97 -8.52
CA TRP A 32 -5.64 -7.95 -9.04
C TRP A 32 -5.80 -8.05 -10.56
N GLN A 33 -7.04 -8.02 -11.04
CA GLN A 33 -7.31 -7.94 -12.47
C GLN A 33 -6.76 -6.64 -13.06
N ALA A 34 -6.18 -6.74 -14.25
CA ALA A 34 -5.52 -5.60 -14.90
C ALA A 34 -6.50 -4.46 -15.23
N ASP A 35 -7.73 -4.79 -15.64
CA ASP A 35 -8.76 -3.80 -15.97
C ASP A 35 -9.16 -2.95 -14.75
N HIS A 36 -9.18 -3.54 -13.55
CA HIS A 36 -9.41 -2.81 -12.32
C HIS A 36 -8.28 -1.83 -12.00
N ILE A 37 -7.03 -2.25 -12.18
CA ILE A 37 -5.88 -1.37 -11.96
C ILE A 37 -5.85 -0.24 -13.00
N ASP A 38 -6.19 -0.53 -14.26
CA ASP A 38 -6.31 0.47 -15.32
C ASP A 38 -7.46 1.46 -15.05
N GLU A 39 -8.60 0.99 -14.54
CA GLU A 39 -9.71 1.83 -14.07
C GLU A 39 -9.24 2.81 -12.99
N LEU A 40 -8.49 2.33 -11.99
CA LEU A 40 -7.94 3.18 -10.93
C LEU A 40 -6.96 4.23 -11.47
N TYR A 41 -6.13 3.89 -12.47
CA TYR A 41 -5.27 4.87 -13.13
C TYR A 41 -6.06 5.94 -13.90
N ASP A 42 -7.11 5.55 -14.63
CA ASP A 42 -7.98 6.52 -15.33
C ASP A 42 -8.61 7.51 -14.34
N LEU A 43 -9.12 7.01 -13.20
CA LEU A 43 -9.68 7.86 -12.15
C LEU A 43 -8.64 8.84 -11.58
N CYS A 44 -7.39 8.38 -11.41
CA CYS A 44 -6.28 9.23 -10.98
C CYS A 44 -5.93 10.31 -12.00
N GLU A 45 -5.76 9.94 -13.28
CA GLU A 45 -5.46 10.88 -14.37
C GLU A 45 -6.54 11.94 -14.54
N ARG A 46 -7.80 11.57 -14.29
CA ARG A 46 -8.97 12.47 -14.28
C ARG A 46 -9.12 13.29 -13.00
N LYS A 47 -8.25 13.10 -12.01
CA LYS A 47 -8.27 13.78 -10.70
C LYS A 47 -9.56 13.55 -9.92
N LEU A 48 -10.11 12.34 -10.06
CA LEU A 48 -11.24 11.84 -9.27
C LEU A 48 -10.76 11.04 -8.06
N LEU A 49 -9.55 10.49 -8.17
CA LEU A 49 -8.87 9.75 -7.12
C LEU A 49 -7.45 10.31 -6.96
N ASP A 50 -6.97 10.42 -5.72
CA ASP A 50 -5.62 10.89 -5.42
C ASP A 50 -4.70 9.74 -4.96
N VAL A 51 -5.27 8.72 -4.30
CA VAL A 51 -4.54 7.58 -3.72
C VAL A 51 -5.23 6.27 -4.07
N ILE A 52 -4.48 5.27 -4.56
CA ILE A 52 -5.01 3.91 -4.72
C ILE A 52 -4.58 3.00 -3.56
N LEU A 53 -5.46 2.10 -3.15
CA LEU A 53 -5.30 1.24 -1.97
C LEU A 53 -5.33 -0.30 -2.21
N PRO A 54 -4.81 -0.87 -3.32
CA PRO A 54 -4.74 -2.33 -3.44
C PRO A 54 -4.02 -3.01 -2.27
N ASP A 55 -4.45 -4.21 -1.88
CA ASP A 55 -3.85 -4.94 -0.75
C ASP A 55 -2.38 -5.33 -1.02
N VAL A 56 -1.50 -5.08 -0.04
CA VAL A 56 -0.06 -5.32 -0.17
C VAL A 56 0.29 -6.79 -0.39
N GLY A 57 -0.48 -7.72 0.21
CA GLY A 57 -0.28 -9.15 0.08
C GLY A 57 -0.88 -9.71 -1.21
N ALA A 58 -2.09 -9.26 -1.57
CA ALA A 58 -2.76 -9.68 -2.79
C ALA A 58 -2.02 -9.19 -4.04
N MET A 59 -1.52 -7.95 -4.03
CA MET A 59 -0.73 -7.40 -5.12
C MET A 59 0.72 -7.89 -5.08
N GLY A 60 1.34 -7.96 -3.90
CA GLY A 60 2.74 -8.32 -3.73
C GLY A 60 3.71 -7.20 -4.15
N PHE A 61 4.97 -7.33 -3.73
CA PHE A 61 5.99 -6.29 -3.92
C PHE A 61 6.35 -6.05 -5.39
N THR A 62 6.51 -7.12 -6.19
CA THR A 62 6.96 -6.98 -7.58
C THR A 62 5.95 -6.15 -8.39
N PRO A 63 4.65 -6.43 -8.36
CA PRO A 63 3.67 -5.57 -9.02
C PRO A 63 3.60 -4.15 -8.44
N TRP A 64 3.69 -3.99 -7.12
CA TRP A 64 3.74 -2.66 -6.49
C TRP A 64 4.89 -1.78 -7.03
N ARG A 65 6.02 -2.37 -7.43
CA ARG A 65 7.12 -1.62 -8.08
C ARG A 65 6.71 -1.01 -9.43
N HIS A 66 5.87 -1.71 -10.20
CA HIS A 66 5.34 -1.21 -11.46
C HIS A 66 4.26 -0.16 -11.22
N VAL A 67 3.36 -0.45 -10.29
CA VAL A 67 2.25 0.43 -9.92
C VAL A 67 2.75 1.77 -9.39
N MET A 68 3.70 1.77 -8.44
CA MET A 68 4.26 3.02 -7.90
C MET A 68 4.93 3.88 -8.96
N ARG A 69 5.66 3.29 -9.93
CA ARG A 69 6.25 4.05 -11.03
C ARG A 69 5.18 4.74 -11.88
N LYS A 70 4.09 4.05 -12.19
CA LYS A 70 2.96 4.62 -12.95
C LYS A 70 2.30 5.74 -12.16
N LEU A 71 1.97 5.52 -10.88
CA LEU A 71 1.36 6.53 -10.00
C LEU A 71 2.21 7.81 -9.92
N ILE A 72 3.51 7.67 -9.68
CA ILE A 72 4.45 8.80 -9.68
C ILE A 72 4.40 9.55 -11.00
N SER A 73 4.39 8.84 -12.14
CA SER A 73 4.39 9.48 -13.47
C SER A 73 3.12 10.27 -13.78
N ILE A 74 1.99 9.92 -13.15
CA ILE A 74 0.70 10.61 -13.33
C ILE A 74 0.38 11.57 -12.19
N GLY A 75 1.28 11.74 -11.22
CA GLY A 75 1.09 12.63 -10.08
C GLY A 75 0.06 12.13 -9.05
N ALA A 76 -0.17 10.82 -8.99
CA ALA A 76 -1.02 10.16 -7.99
C ALA A 76 -0.18 9.42 -6.96
N GLN A 77 -0.81 8.96 -5.88
CA GLN A 77 -0.16 8.27 -4.77
C GLN A 77 -0.70 6.84 -4.60
N GLY A 78 0.03 6.01 -3.84
CA GLY A 78 -0.46 4.70 -3.44
C GLY A 78 -0.34 4.53 -1.94
N SER A 79 -1.29 3.86 -1.30
CA SER A 79 -1.19 3.51 0.12
C SER A 79 -1.63 2.06 0.26
N PRO A 80 -0.68 1.11 0.26
CA PRO A 80 -1.03 -0.31 0.25
C PRO A 80 -1.94 -0.67 1.43
N HIS A 81 -3.08 -1.29 1.12
CA HIS A 81 -3.98 -1.77 2.16
C HIS A 81 -3.33 -2.93 2.92
N ALA A 82 -3.46 -2.91 4.24
CA ALA A 82 -2.75 -3.75 5.18
C ALA A 82 -3.66 -4.42 6.23
N TRP A 83 -4.99 -4.30 6.13
CA TRP A 83 -5.89 -4.99 7.06
C TRP A 83 -5.70 -6.52 7.05
N SER A 84 -6.17 -7.16 8.12
CA SER A 84 -6.20 -8.60 8.45
C SER A 84 -4.94 -9.22 9.05
N GLU A 85 -3.73 -8.88 8.61
CA GLU A 85 -2.50 -9.46 9.19
C GLU A 85 -1.53 -8.35 9.66
N PRO A 86 -1.07 -8.33 10.93
CA PRO A 86 -0.24 -7.24 11.46
C PRO A 86 1.04 -6.96 10.66
N PHE A 87 1.70 -7.99 10.13
CA PHE A 87 2.95 -7.82 9.37
C PHE A 87 2.76 -7.04 8.04
N LYS A 88 1.53 -6.91 7.53
CA LYS A 88 1.28 -6.17 6.30
C LYS A 88 1.58 -4.69 6.45
N SER A 89 1.42 -4.11 7.64
CA SER A 89 1.82 -2.72 7.90
C SER A 89 3.33 -2.53 7.69
N TRP A 90 4.13 -3.51 8.12
CA TRP A 90 5.58 -3.52 7.89
C TRP A 90 5.90 -3.56 6.39
N TYR A 91 5.19 -4.40 5.64
CA TYR A 91 5.37 -4.50 4.18
C TYR A 91 4.96 -3.23 3.43
N ALA A 92 3.83 -2.63 3.80
CA ALA A 92 3.37 -1.37 3.23
C ALA A 92 4.38 -0.24 3.51
N ALA A 93 4.97 -0.22 4.71
CA ALA A 93 5.98 0.77 5.08
C ALA A 93 7.28 0.63 4.29
N GLN A 94 7.71 -0.60 3.97
CA GLN A 94 8.86 -0.83 3.09
C GLN A 94 8.66 -0.21 1.70
N ILE A 95 7.45 -0.35 1.13
CA ILE A 95 7.08 0.32 -0.13
C ILE A 95 7.11 1.85 0.05
N GLY A 96 6.61 2.36 1.18
CA GLY A 96 6.68 3.77 1.52
C GLY A 96 8.11 4.32 1.55
N CYS A 97 9.03 3.67 2.25
CA CYS A 97 10.43 4.05 2.30
C CYS A 97 11.12 3.96 0.93
N ALA A 98 10.75 2.99 0.10
CA ALA A 98 11.37 2.81 -1.22
C ALA A 98 11.00 3.90 -2.24
N TYR A 99 9.78 4.44 -2.17
CA TYR A 99 9.24 5.33 -3.21
C TYR A 99 8.91 6.74 -2.73
N GLY A 100 8.72 6.97 -1.43
CA GLY A 100 8.29 8.25 -0.86
C GLY A 100 6.90 8.72 -1.30
N ASN A 101 6.17 7.92 -2.09
CA ASN A 101 4.88 8.24 -2.68
C ASN A 101 3.70 7.54 -1.97
N VAL A 102 3.91 7.25 -0.68
CA VAL A 102 2.92 6.68 0.22
C VAL A 102 2.57 7.73 1.26
N PRO A 103 1.36 8.32 1.23
CA PRO A 103 1.02 9.44 2.12
C PRO A 103 0.85 9.00 3.56
N ILE A 104 0.40 7.76 3.78
CA ILE A 104 0.21 7.16 5.09
C ILE A 104 0.37 5.65 4.96
N VAL A 105 0.95 5.01 5.97
CA VAL A 105 0.94 3.55 6.09
C VAL A 105 -0.30 3.18 6.91
N GLU A 106 -1.12 2.26 6.40
CA GLU A 106 -2.20 1.70 7.21
C GLU A 106 -1.61 0.89 8.37
N GLY A 107 -1.78 1.42 9.59
CA GLY A 107 -1.26 0.81 10.81
C GLY A 107 -2.26 -0.15 11.42
N VAL A 108 -1.93 -1.45 11.38
CA VAL A 108 -2.66 -2.52 12.05
C VAL A 108 -1.74 -3.10 13.12
N PRO A 109 -1.55 -2.38 14.25
CA PRO A 109 -0.64 -2.84 15.29
C PRO A 109 -1.14 -4.16 15.86
N GLY A 110 -0.24 -5.13 15.95
CA GLY A 110 -0.54 -6.46 16.47
C GLY A 110 0.74 -7.27 16.59
N TYR A 111 0.58 -8.48 17.12
CA TYR A 111 1.66 -9.45 17.26
C TYR A 111 1.34 -10.67 16.40
N VAL A 112 2.38 -11.33 15.89
CA VAL A 112 2.28 -12.55 15.10
C VAL A 112 3.09 -13.62 15.82
N ASP A 113 2.43 -14.70 16.24
CA ASP A 113 3.09 -15.82 16.92
C ASP A 113 4.25 -16.36 16.07
N GLY A 114 5.40 -16.57 16.72
CA GLY A 114 6.60 -17.08 16.04
C GLY A 114 7.38 -16.02 15.24
N VAL A 115 7.03 -14.74 15.37
CA VAL A 115 7.75 -13.62 14.72
C VAL A 115 8.23 -12.62 15.77
N ASP A 116 9.52 -12.29 15.73
CA ASP A 116 10.11 -11.15 16.43
C ASP A 116 10.20 -9.96 15.47
N ASP A 117 9.30 -8.99 15.67
CA ASP A 117 9.28 -7.70 14.98
C ASP A 117 9.63 -6.52 15.92
N SER A 118 10.24 -6.80 17.07
CA SER A 118 10.56 -5.80 18.11
C SER A 118 11.53 -4.70 17.65
N ALA A 119 12.21 -4.89 16.52
CA ALA A 119 13.09 -3.90 15.92
C ALA A 119 12.31 -2.78 15.19
N TYR A 120 11.02 -2.97 14.92
CA TYR A 120 10.13 -1.92 14.43
C TYR A 120 9.68 -1.04 15.59
N VAL A 121 9.71 0.28 15.40
CA VAL A 121 9.32 1.25 16.43
C VAL A 121 8.17 2.11 15.91
N VAL A 122 7.03 2.09 16.62
CA VAL A 122 5.92 3.02 16.40
C VAL A 122 5.93 4.07 17.51
N GLU A 123 6.22 5.31 17.16
CA GLU A 123 6.25 6.43 18.11
C GLU A 123 5.65 7.68 17.47
N ASN A 124 4.74 8.37 18.17
CA ASN A 124 4.11 9.61 17.71
C ASN A 124 3.45 9.51 16.31
N GLY A 125 2.86 8.34 15.99
CA GLY A 125 2.25 8.08 14.69
C GLY A 125 3.26 7.85 13.56
N MET A 126 4.55 7.72 13.87
CA MET A 126 5.60 7.39 12.92
C MET A 126 6.08 5.95 13.12
N LEU A 127 6.21 5.21 12.03
CA LEU A 127 6.77 3.86 12.01
C LEU A 127 8.22 3.93 11.51
N THR A 128 9.16 3.54 12.36
CA THR A 128 10.59 3.43 12.02
C THR A 128 10.93 1.99 11.66
N LEU A 129 11.51 1.81 10.47
CA LEU A 129 11.94 0.51 9.97
C LEU A 129 13.35 0.18 10.48
N PRO A 130 13.61 -1.10 10.82
CA PRO A 130 14.95 -1.52 11.23
C PRO A 130 15.93 -1.55 10.06
N ASP A 131 17.18 -1.16 10.32
CA ASP A 131 18.31 -1.37 9.39
C ASP A 131 18.87 -2.79 9.55
N LYS A 132 18.02 -3.78 9.27
CA LYS A 132 18.34 -5.22 9.29
C LYS A 132 18.11 -5.80 7.89
N PRO A 133 18.81 -6.88 7.48
CA PRO A 133 18.55 -7.56 6.22
C PRO A 133 17.09 -8.03 6.06
N GLY A 134 16.61 -8.08 4.82
CA GLY A 134 15.27 -8.55 4.49
C GLY A 134 14.19 -7.61 5.03
N PHE A 135 13.19 -8.17 5.72
CA PHE A 135 12.13 -7.39 6.37
C PHE A 135 12.44 -7.08 7.83
N GLY A 136 13.66 -7.33 8.31
CA GLY A 136 14.05 -7.01 9.68
C GLY A 136 13.22 -7.67 10.79
N MET A 137 12.50 -8.73 10.44
CA MET A 137 11.80 -9.63 11.34
C MET A 137 12.55 -10.95 11.40
N ASP A 138 12.59 -11.54 12.60
CA ASP A 138 13.21 -12.82 12.85
C ASP A 138 12.12 -13.85 13.17
N LEU A 139 12.29 -15.11 12.75
CA LEU A 139 11.40 -16.20 13.16
C LEU A 139 11.91 -16.77 14.48
N VAL A 140 11.00 -16.98 15.43
CA VAL A 140 11.31 -17.54 16.76
C VAL A 140 10.60 -18.89 16.94
N GLU A 141 11.25 -19.80 17.66
CA GLU A 141 10.73 -21.14 18.02
C GLU A 141 9.75 -21.09 19.19
#